data_AF-A0A920B096-F1
#
_entry.id   AF-A0A920B096-F1
#
_cell.length_a   1.000
_cell.length_b   1.000
_cell.length_c   1.000
_cell.angle_alpha   90.00
_cell.angle_beta   90.00
_cell.angle_gamma   90.00
#
_symmetry.space_group_name_H-M   'P 1'
#
loop_
_entity.id
_entity.type
_entity.pdbx_description
1 polymer ?
#
loop_
_entity_poly.entity_id
_entity_poly.type
_entity_poly.pdbx_seq_one_letter_code
_entity_poly.pdbx_strand_id
1 'polypeptide(L)'
;MNCSATLKKTSCILLLLVSTLLGENYYVSKSYGNNNNDGKSVSSPFKTIAKAASVMTAGDVCYIREGSYHESITINNKDGSQGSPIVFTRYNNERVILDGTLPIDTSWTVHSGNIYKKKLSFTPWQLFVGGLEQVMARWPNAKFSDESIWDNDNHWAKGTIDDDENAYSNGTMIDDPYTNDQGESINLSSQGFDLDQTNKEAIAILNTGSFRTWSRKVTSHSGGTFNYATTPGWKTKHHYYYLEGRLEFLDSAGEWFFDTADSMLYLWPENNANPKDLDIRGKVQSYAFNITASEYIHIKNLEFFATTVYFYNGDNSLIYGCNFMYPSCSKRMLRVVDTQPELTLFTSSSTDNIIRKSAFRNTDGSVIEMWGGDNMIDSCYFNNIDYSVADNSSIMLTIRMNGSDNTFSHNTIHKTGASATVKVGNSGLVEYNNLYDTGHLQSDGSMIPIYRG
;
A
#
# COMPACT_ATOMS: atom_id res chain seq x y z
N MET A 1 67.35 -28.17 -50.90
CA MET A 1 65.93 -28.48 -50.65
C MET A 1 65.34 -27.31 -49.89
N ASN A 2 64.70 -26.36 -50.58
CA ASN A 2 63.97 -25.26 -49.94
C ASN A 2 62.48 -25.46 -50.24
N CYS A 3 61.72 -25.76 -49.20
CA CYS A 3 60.29 -26.02 -49.27
C CYS A 3 59.53 -24.69 -49.12
N SER A 4 58.73 -24.32 -50.13
CA SER A 4 57.84 -23.16 -50.10
C SER A 4 56.42 -23.64 -49.78
N ALA A 5 55.92 -23.30 -48.60
CA ALA A 5 54.54 -23.57 -48.20
C ALA A 5 53.67 -22.34 -48.47
N THR A 6 52.72 -22.47 -49.40
CA THR A 6 51.72 -21.44 -49.71
C THR A 6 50.50 -21.63 -48.82
N LEU A 7 50.30 -20.73 -47.84
CA LEU A 7 49.09 -20.67 -47.03
C LEU A 7 47.94 -20.08 -47.86
N LYS A 8 46.94 -20.89 -48.22
CA LYS A 8 45.65 -20.39 -48.73
C LYS A 8 44.84 -19.87 -47.55
N LYS A 9 44.61 -18.55 -47.50
CA LYS A 9 43.66 -17.92 -46.58
C LYS A 9 42.24 -18.19 -47.10
N THR A 10 41.51 -19.06 -46.42
CA THR A 10 40.07 -19.25 -46.63
C THR A 10 39.34 -18.18 -45.82
N SER A 11 38.77 -17.17 -46.48
CA SER A 11 37.90 -16.18 -45.84
C SER A 11 36.54 -16.82 -45.54
N CYS A 12 36.23 -17.08 -44.28
CA CYS A 12 34.87 -17.32 -43.82
C CYS A 12 34.12 -15.99 -43.72
N ILE A 13 33.13 -15.78 -44.58
CA ILE A 13 32.17 -14.67 -44.47
C ILE A 13 31.15 -15.09 -43.41
N LEU A 14 31.25 -14.49 -42.22
CA LEU A 14 30.26 -14.63 -41.16
C LEU A 14 29.05 -13.74 -41.51
N LEU A 15 27.98 -14.36 -42.02
CA LEU A 15 26.72 -13.67 -42.29
C LEU A 15 26.03 -13.40 -40.93
N LEU A 16 26.18 -12.18 -40.39
CA LEU A 16 25.36 -11.72 -39.27
C LEU A 16 23.93 -11.52 -39.78
N LEU A 17 23.06 -12.51 -39.55
CA LEU A 17 21.61 -12.34 -39.61
C LEU A 17 21.19 -11.43 -38.45
N VAL A 18 21.10 -10.13 -38.72
CA VAL A 18 20.47 -9.18 -37.81
C VAL A 18 18.95 -9.41 -37.92
N SER A 19 18.41 -10.26 -37.06
CA SER A 19 16.97 -10.31 -36.85
C SER A 19 16.56 -9.03 -36.13
N THR A 20 15.91 -8.11 -36.83
CA THR A 20 15.15 -7.05 -36.17
C THR A 20 13.97 -7.73 -35.47
N LEU A 21 14.02 -7.91 -34.15
CA LEU A 21 12.81 -8.21 -33.39
C LEU A 21 11.90 -6.99 -33.54
N LEU A 22 10.87 -7.11 -34.38
CA LEU A 22 9.78 -6.14 -34.42
C LEU A 22 8.82 -6.51 -33.30
N GLY A 23 8.66 -5.61 -32.32
CA GLY A 23 7.65 -5.76 -31.27
C GLY A 23 6.24 -5.72 -31.86
N GLU A 24 5.37 -6.59 -31.36
CA GLU A 24 3.97 -6.64 -31.73
C GLU A 24 3.11 -5.75 -30.82
N ASN A 25 2.05 -5.19 -31.39
CA ASN A 25 1.08 -4.40 -30.64
C ASN A 25 -0.15 -5.25 -30.32
N TYR A 26 -0.44 -5.40 -29.03
CA TYR A 26 -1.66 -6.00 -28.52
C TYR A 26 -2.62 -4.94 -27.97
N TYR A 27 -3.91 -5.23 -28.03
CA TYR A 27 -4.97 -4.35 -27.55
C TYR A 27 -5.87 -5.11 -26.58
N VAL A 28 -6.29 -4.45 -25.50
CA VAL A 28 -7.18 -5.02 -24.48
C VAL A 28 -8.37 -4.09 -24.28
N SER A 29 -9.60 -4.61 -24.32
CA SER A 29 -10.81 -3.85 -24.01
C SER A 29 -11.76 -4.64 -23.12
N LYS A 30 -12.08 -4.09 -21.94
CA LYS A 30 -13.08 -4.68 -21.04
C LYS A 30 -14.48 -4.59 -21.63
N SER A 31 -14.83 -3.57 -22.39
CA SER A 31 -16.21 -3.37 -22.85
C SER A 31 -16.58 -4.30 -24.01
N TYR A 32 -15.66 -4.54 -24.95
CA TYR A 32 -15.96 -5.29 -26.19
C TYR A 32 -14.91 -6.34 -26.60
N GLY A 33 -13.82 -6.50 -25.85
CA GLY A 33 -12.78 -7.48 -26.17
C GLY A 33 -13.22 -8.93 -25.97
N ASN A 34 -12.46 -9.87 -26.54
CA ASN A 34 -12.66 -11.30 -26.39
C ASN A 34 -11.30 -12.01 -26.33
N ASN A 35 -11.08 -12.90 -25.36
CA ASN A 35 -9.82 -13.62 -25.20
C ASN A 35 -9.55 -14.68 -26.28
N ASN A 36 -10.53 -14.95 -27.15
CA ASN A 36 -10.37 -15.76 -28.35
C ASN A 36 -9.88 -14.97 -29.57
N ASN A 37 -9.87 -13.62 -29.50
CA ASN A 37 -9.27 -12.79 -30.54
C ASN A 37 -7.74 -12.97 -30.54
N ASP A 38 -7.05 -12.50 -31.59
CA ASP A 38 -5.58 -12.45 -31.62
C ASP A 38 -5.00 -11.26 -30.84
N GLY A 39 -5.85 -10.27 -30.52
CA GLY A 39 -5.48 -9.07 -29.80
C GLY A 39 -4.66 -8.07 -30.62
N LYS A 40 -4.39 -8.30 -31.92
CA LYS A 40 -3.45 -7.50 -32.72
C LYS A 40 -4.09 -6.26 -33.38
N SER A 41 -5.38 -6.06 -33.18
CA SER A 41 -6.14 -4.92 -33.71
C SER A 41 -7.03 -4.30 -32.64
N VAL A 42 -7.21 -2.97 -32.72
CA VAL A 42 -8.17 -2.21 -31.90
C VAL A 42 -9.61 -2.72 -32.06
N SER A 43 -9.97 -3.27 -33.23
CA SER A 43 -11.30 -3.83 -33.50
C SER A 43 -11.48 -5.27 -33.02
N SER A 44 -10.38 -5.97 -32.71
CA SER A 44 -10.38 -7.35 -32.22
C SER A 44 -9.43 -7.50 -31.01
N PRO A 45 -9.63 -6.73 -29.92
CA PRO A 45 -8.75 -6.78 -28.77
C PRO A 45 -9.04 -8.00 -27.90
N PHE A 46 -8.07 -8.39 -27.08
CA PHE A 46 -8.33 -9.28 -25.95
C PHE A 46 -9.34 -8.66 -24.96
N LYS A 47 -10.00 -9.50 -24.16
CA LYS A 47 -10.88 -9.04 -23.07
C LYS A 47 -10.06 -8.59 -21.85
N THR A 48 -8.97 -9.29 -21.54
CA THR A 48 -8.24 -9.16 -20.27
C THR A 48 -6.78 -8.80 -20.48
N ILE A 49 -6.21 -8.03 -19.55
CA ILE A 49 -4.79 -7.67 -19.54
C ILE A 49 -3.95 -8.92 -19.30
N ALA A 50 -4.41 -9.83 -18.43
CA ALA A 50 -3.76 -11.11 -18.18
C ALA A 50 -3.62 -11.96 -19.46
N LYS A 51 -4.59 -11.88 -20.39
CA LYS A 51 -4.50 -12.60 -21.66
C LYS A 51 -3.38 -12.03 -22.54
N ALA A 52 -3.28 -10.70 -22.65
CA ALA A 52 -2.16 -10.06 -23.35
C ALA A 52 -0.81 -10.47 -22.71
N ALA A 53 -0.70 -10.34 -21.38
CA ALA A 53 0.50 -10.73 -20.64
C ALA A 53 0.91 -12.19 -20.90
N SER A 54 -0.04 -13.10 -21.09
CA SER A 54 0.27 -14.52 -21.37
C SER A 54 0.95 -14.76 -22.73
N VAL A 55 0.67 -13.94 -23.75
CA VAL A 55 1.16 -14.16 -25.12
C VAL A 55 2.32 -13.25 -25.51
N MET A 56 2.48 -12.11 -24.83
CA MET A 56 3.54 -11.15 -25.13
C MET A 56 4.93 -11.71 -24.87
N THR A 57 5.89 -11.22 -25.63
CA THR A 57 7.32 -11.50 -25.59
C THR A 57 8.12 -10.19 -25.69
N ALA A 58 9.45 -10.26 -25.58
CA ALA A 58 10.32 -9.09 -25.63
C ALA A 58 10.02 -8.17 -26.84
N GLY A 59 9.84 -6.88 -26.57
CA GLY A 59 9.52 -5.84 -27.55
C GLY A 59 8.02 -5.55 -27.70
N ASP A 60 7.14 -6.43 -27.22
CA ASP A 60 5.70 -6.28 -27.39
C ASP A 60 5.12 -5.16 -26.52
N VAL A 61 4.05 -4.52 -27.02
CA VAL A 61 3.32 -3.45 -26.33
C VAL A 61 1.84 -3.82 -26.23
N CYS A 62 1.31 -3.82 -25.01
CA CYS A 62 -0.11 -3.93 -24.73
C CYS A 62 -0.71 -2.54 -24.51
N TYR A 63 -1.59 -2.14 -25.43
CA TYR A 63 -2.43 -0.95 -25.33
C TYR A 63 -3.78 -1.29 -24.70
N ILE A 64 -4.00 -0.77 -23.50
CA ILE A 64 -5.20 -1.03 -22.71
C ILE A 64 -6.21 0.10 -22.97
N ARG A 65 -7.41 -0.27 -23.40
CA ARG A 65 -8.52 0.67 -23.62
C ARG A 65 -9.13 1.14 -22.30
N GLU A 66 -9.89 2.22 -22.36
CA GLU A 66 -10.59 2.83 -21.23
C GLU A 66 -11.38 1.81 -20.40
N GLY A 67 -11.26 1.90 -19.08
CA GLY A 67 -12.06 1.12 -18.14
C GLY A 67 -11.40 0.89 -16.79
N SER A 68 -12.20 0.39 -15.85
CA SER A 68 -11.71 -0.19 -14.59
C SER A 68 -11.56 -1.71 -14.74
N TYR A 69 -10.38 -2.23 -14.46
CA TYR A 69 -9.96 -3.62 -14.63
C TYR A 69 -9.65 -4.23 -13.26
N HIS A 70 -10.53 -5.12 -12.79
CA HIS A 70 -10.27 -5.94 -11.62
C HIS A 70 -9.65 -7.26 -12.08
N GLU A 71 -8.32 -7.31 -12.14
CA GLU A 71 -7.55 -8.46 -12.63
C GLU A 71 -6.30 -8.67 -11.78
N SER A 72 -5.88 -9.93 -11.64
CA SER A 72 -4.53 -10.30 -11.19
C SER A 72 -3.69 -10.68 -12.40
N ILE A 73 -2.74 -9.82 -12.78
CA ILE A 73 -1.85 -10.03 -13.92
C ILE A 73 -0.55 -10.64 -13.40
N THR A 74 -0.32 -11.91 -13.72
CA THR A 74 0.92 -12.62 -13.37
C THR A 74 1.87 -12.66 -14.55
N ILE A 75 3.11 -12.22 -14.32
CA ILE A 75 4.23 -12.34 -15.26
C ILE A 75 5.31 -13.13 -14.54
N ASN A 76 5.67 -14.29 -15.08
CA ASN A 76 6.62 -15.20 -14.45
C ASN A 76 7.56 -15.80 -15.49
N ASN A 77 8.87 -15.75 -15.24
CA ASN A 77 9.90 -16.24 -16.17
C ASN A 77 9.69 -15.71 -17.60
N LYS A 78 9.47 -14.40 -17.70
CA LYS A 78 9.17 -13.74 -18.98
C LYS A 78 9.90 -12.41 -19.05
N ASP A 79 10.97 -12.42 -19.83
CA ASP A 79 11.86 -11.28 -19.94
C ASP A 79 11.58 -10.45 -21.20
N GLY A 80 11.64 -9.14 -21.03
CA GLY A 80 12.03 -8.26 -22.12
C GLY A 80 13.55 -8.28 -22.32
N SER A 81 14.06 -7.30 -23.04
CA SER A 81 15.50 -7.07 -23.12
C SER A 81 15.81 -5.60 -23.29
N GLN A 82 17.09 -5.22 -23.14
CA GLN A 82 17.53 -3.86 -23.39
C GLN A 82 17.11 -3.40 -24.79
N GLY A 83 16.33 -2.32 -24.86
CA GLY A 83 15.77 -1.79 -26.11
C GLY A 83 14.52 -2.52 -26.62
N SER A 84 14.14 -3.66 -26.04
CA SER A 84 12.91 -4.41 -26.36
C SER A 84 12.18 -4.86 -25.07
N PRO A 85 11.72 -3.93 -24.22
CA PRO A 85 10.96 -4.26 -23.03
C PRO A 85 9.57 -4.82 -23.36
N ILE A 86 8.92 -5.48 -22.40
CA ILE A 86 7.50 -5.83 -22.47
C ILE A 86 6.72 -4.67 -21.85
N VAL A 87 5.86 -4.00 -22.63
CA VAL A 87 5.23 -2.74 -22.20
C VAL A 87 3.73 -2.90 -22.01
N PHE A 88 3.22 -2.49 -20.85
CA PHE A 88 1.79 -2.30 -20.57
C PHE A 88 1.50 -0.81 -20.44
N THR A 89 0.63 -0.28 -21.30
CA THR A 89 0.27 1.15 -21.29
C THR A 89 -1.17 1.38 -21.72
N ARG A 90 -1.75 2.50 -21.31
CA ARG A 90 -3.02 2.96 -21.87
C ARG A 90 -2.93 3.19 -23.39
N TYR A 91 -4.04 3.01 -24.09
CA TYR A 91 -4.20 3.41 -25.48
C TYR A 91 -4.44 4.92 -25.56
N ASN A 92 -3.59 5.64 -26.31
CA ASN A 92 -3.65 7.10 -26.44
C ASN A 92 -3.72 7.81 -25.07
N ASN A 93 -4.80 8.57 -24.84
CA ASN A 93 -5.06 9.31 -23.61
C ASN A 93 -6.18 8.70 -22.76
N GLU A 94 -6.59 7.47 -23.03
CA GLU A 94 -7.69 6.81 -22.33
C GLU A 94 -7.37 6.56 -20.85
N ARG A 95 -8.38 6.66 -19.98
CA ARG A 95 -8.22 6.43 -18.55
C ARG A 95 -8.36 4.94 -18.24
N VAL A 96 -7.28 4.34 -17.75
CA VAL A 96 -7.22 2.92 -17.39
C VAL A 96 -6.95 2.79 -15.91
N ILE A 97 -7.85 2.14 -15.18
CA ILE A 97 -7.76 1.93 -13.74
C ILE A 97 -7.59 0.44 -13.47
N LEU A 98 -6.52 0.05 -12.79
CA LEU A 98 -6.39 -1.24 -12.16
C LEU A 98 -7.10 -1.14 -10.80
N ASP A 99 -8.19 -1.87 -10.65
CA ASP A 99 -9.15 -1.68 -9.57
C ASP A 99 -9.10 -2.86 -8.61
N GLY A 100 -8.53 -2.65 -7.43
CA GLY A 100 -8.43 -3.68 -6.38
C GLY A 100 -9.70 -3.90 -5.57
N THR A 101 -10.81 -3.26 -5.96
CA THR A 101 -12.07 -3.30 -5.21
C THR A 101 -13.17 -4.05 -5.94
N LEU A 102 -14.17 -4.48 -5.17
CA LEU A 102 -15.46 -4.92 -5.69
C LEU A 102 -16.57 -3.93 -5.26
N PRO A 103 -17.56 -3.67 -6.13
CA PRO A 103 -18.71 -2.86 -5.76
C PRO A 103 -19.59 -3.60 -4.74
N ILE A 104 -20.22 -2.84 -3.85
CA ILE A 104 -21.20 -3.31 -2.88
C ILE A 104 -22.57 -2.80 -3.33
N ASP A 105 -23.51 -3.70 -3.58
CA ASP A 105 -24.84 -3.32 -4.05
C ASP A 105 -25.65 -2.54 -2.99
N THR A 106 -26.75 -1.93 -3.44
CA THR A 106 -27.56 -0.99 -2.66
C THR A 106 -28.51 -1.65 -1.64
N SER A 107 -28.49 -2.97 -1.46
CA SER A 107 -29.41 -3.69 -0.57
C SER A 107 -28.99 -3.61 0.91
N TRP A 108 -29.10 -2.41 1.48
CA TRP A 108 -28.78 -2.11 2.89
C TRP A 108 -30.02 -2.12 3.78
N THR A 109 -29.81 -2.49 5.05
CA THR A 109 -30.84 -2.44 6.10
C THR A 109 -30.36 -1.57 7.26
N VAL A 110 -31.26 -0.86 7.94
CA VAL A 110 -30.89 -0.08 9.13
C VAL A 110 -30.48 -1.05 10.25
N HIS A 111 -29.35 -0.79 10.89
CA HIS A 111 -28.92 -1.48 12.11
C HIS A 111 -29.44 -0.75 13.35
N SER A 112 -29.04 0.52 13.53
CA SER A 112 -29.43 1.41 14.63
C SER A 112 -29.11 2.85 14.26
N GLY A 113 -30.01 3.80 14.55
CA GLY A 113 -29.80 5.22 14.20
C GLY A 113 -29.46 5.41 12.73
N ASN A 114 -28.29 5.99 12.45
CA ASN A 114 -27.76 6.23 11.11
C ASN A 114 -26.79 5.12 10.64
N ILE A 115 -26.64 4.05 11.41
CA ILE A 115 -25.80 2.90 11.06
C ILE A 115 -26.63 1.94 10.22
N TYR A 116 -26.11 1.60 9.05
CA TYR A 116 -26.67 0.60 8.15
C TYR A 116 -25.82 -0.66 8.16
N LYS A 117 -26.42 -1.78 7.82
CA LYS A 117 -25.71 -3.05 7.66
C LYS A 117 -26.09 -3.82 6.41
N LYS A 118 -25.14 -4.62 5.94
CA LYS A 118 -25.27 -5.47 4.76
C LYS A 118 -24.36 -6.69 4.86
N LYS A 119 -24.92 -7.88 4.60
CA LYS A 119 -24.13 -9.10 4.46
C LYS A 119 -23.40 -9.10 3.12
N LEU A 120 -22.09 -9.38 3.13
CA LEU A 120 -21.26 -9.44 1.93
C LEU A 120 -20.96 -10.88 1.52
N SER A 121 -20.71 -11.07 0.22
CA SER A 121 -20.21 -12.33 -0.36
C SER A 121 -18.70 -12.37 -0.51
N PHE A 122 -18.01 -11.31 -0.05
CA PHE A 122 -16.56 -11.16 -0.07
C PHE A 122 -16.12 -10.43 1.20
N THR A 123 -14.82 -10.42 1.45
CA THR A 123 -14.22 -9.96 2.70
C THR A 123 -13.37 -8.71 2.46
N PRO A 124 -13.92 -7.49 2.62
CA PRO A 124 -13.16 -6.27 2.43
C PRO A 124 -12.30 -5.93 3.65
N TRP A 125 -11.11 -5.37 3.41
CA TRP A 125 -10.27 -4.82 4.48
C TRP A 125 -10.08 -3.30 4.41
N GLN A 126 -10.64 -2.66 3.40
CA GLN A 126 -10.71 -1.21 3.24
C GLN A 126 -12.04 -0.87 2.55
N LEU A 127 -12.72 0.18 2.98
CA LEU A 127 -14.03 0.58 2.46
C LEU A 127 -13.96 1.98 1.87
N PHE A 128 -14.63 2.16 0.73
CA PHE A 128 -14.70 3.42 0.01
C PHE A 128 -16.14 3.83 -0.25
N VAL A 129 -16.43 5.12 -0.07
CA VAL A 129 -17.68 5.76 -0.47
C VAL A 129 -17.36 6.90 -1.42
N GLY A 130 -17.88 6.85 -2.66
CA GLY A 130 -17.58 7.85 -3.69
C GLY A 130 -16.09 7.95 -4.05
N GLY A 131 -15.34 6.85 -3.87
CA GLY A 131 -13.88 6.80 -4.10
C GLY A 131 -13.02 7.31 -2.95
N LEU A 132 -13.62 7.71 -1.82
CA LEU A 132 -12.92 8.15 -0.61
C LEU A 132 -12.95 7.08 0.48
N GLU A 133 -11.81 6.82 1.12
CA GLU A 133 -11.69 5.87 2.22
C GLU A 133 -12.54 6.28 3.43
N GLN A 134 -13.18 5.30 4.05
CA GLN A 134 -13.93 5.46 5.29
C GLN A 134 -13.08 5.00 6.48
N VAL A 135 -13.24 5.64 7.63
CA VAL A 135 -12.45 5.34 8.84
C VAL A 135 -12.94 4.04 9.45
N MET A 136 -12.02 3.15 9.81
CA MET A 136 -12.38 1.98 10.60
C MET A 136 -12.91 2.45 11.96
N ALA A 137 -14.06 1.92 12.39
CA ALA A 137 -14.65 2.23 13.69
C ALA A 137 -13.59 2.15 14.79
N ARG A 138 -13.30 3.30 15.42
CA ARG A 138 -12.15 3.45 16.33
C ARG A 138 -12.45 4.34 17.52
N TRP A 139 -11.68 4.12 18.58
CA TRP A 139 -11.61 5.03 19.72
C TRP A 139 -10.16 5.38 20.06
N PRO A 140 -9.82 6.67 20.28
CA PRO A 140 -10.66 7.84 20.07
C PRO A 140 -11.04 8.06 18.60
N ASN A 141 -12.12 8.82 18.40
CA ASN A 141 -12.64 9.20 17.10
C ASN A 141 -11.64 10.07 16.32
N ALA A 142 -11.52 9.83 15.01
CA ALA A 142 -10.71 10.62 14.10
C ALA A 142 -11.26 10.50 12.66
N LYS A 143 -10.94 11.45 11.79
CA LYS A 143 -11.41 11.50 10.41
C LYS A 143 -10.32 11.87 9.41
N PHE A 144 -10.46 11.33 8.20
CA PHE A 144 -9.67 11.78 7.05
C PHE A 144 -10.11 13.17 6.57
N SER A 145 -11.40 13.49 6.69
CA SER A 145 -12.02 14.69 6.11
C SER A 145 -11.68 16.00 6.82
N ASP A 146 -11.33 15.95 8.10
CA ASP A 146 -10.90 17.09 8.91
C ASP A 146 -9.42 17.00 9.35
N GLU A 147 -8.69 16.02 8.80
CA GLU A 147 -7.28 15.71 9.10
C GLU A 147 -6.97 15.26 10.54
N SER A 148 -7.95 15.09 11.43
CA SER A 148 -7.73 14.61 12.80
C SER A 148 -7.06 13.24 12.89
N ILE A 149 -7.13 12.43 11.83
CA ILE A 149 -6.39 11.16 11.73
C ILE A 149 -4.86 11.34 11.84
N TRP A 150 -4.35 12.55 11.57
CA TRP A 150 -2.93 12.89 11.66
C TRP A 150 -2.53 13.56 12.97
N ASP A 151 -3.46 13.73 13.91
CA ASP A 151 -3.22 14.38 15.21
C ASP A 151 -3.25 13.35 16.34
N ASN A 152 -2.08 12.85 16.72
CA ASN A 152 -1.98 11.91 17.83
C ASN A 152 -2.09 12.57 19.21
N ASP A 153 -1.90 13.89 19.31
CA ASP A 153 -1.96 14.60 20.59
C ASP A 153 -3.39 14.71 21.13
N ASN A 154 -4.38 14.77 20.22
CA ASN A 154 -5.81 14.93 20.54
C ASN A 154 -6.70 13.75 20.16
N HIS A 155 -6.28 12.89 19.23
CA HIS A 155 -7.12 11.79 18.70
C HIS A 155 -6.52 10.39 18.93
N TRP A 156 -5.49 10.29 19.77
CA TRP A 156 -5.01 9.05 20.36
C TRP A 156 -5.14 9.12 21.89
N ALA A 157 -5.42 7.99 22.53
CA ALA A 157 -5.33 7.85 23.97
C ALA A 157 -3.86 7.74 24.42
N LYS A 158 -3.59 8.00 25.69
CA LYS A 158 -2.23 8.11 26.25
C LYS A 158 -2.04 7.11 27.37
N GLY A 159 -0.81 6.65 27.55
CA GLY A 159 -0.46 5.79 28.67
C GLY A 159 0.30 6.54 29.76
N THR A 160 0.10 6.19 31.03
CA THR A 160 0.71 6.84 32.21
C THR A 160 2.24 6.71 32.33
N ILE A 161 2.93 6.15 31.32
CA ILE A 161 4.39 5.91 31.38
C ILE A 161 5.20 7.21 31.43
N ASP A 162 4.66 8.31 30.91
CA ASP A 162 5.33 9.61 30.91
C ASP A 162 5.27 10.27 32.30
N ASP A 163 4.32 9.87 33.16
CA ASP A 163 4.22 10.32 34.55
C ASP A 163 5.12 9.51 35.50
N ASP A 164 5.23 8.20 35.25
CA ASP A 164 6.11 7.28 35.97
C ASP A 164 6.63 6.18 35.02
N GLU A 165 7.95 6.16 34.80
CA GLU A 165 8.61 5.16 33.95
C GLU A 165 8.44 3.71 34.45
N ASN A 166 7.98 3.54 35.70
CA ASN A 166 7.67 2.24 36.32
C ASN A 166 6.16 1.96 36.41
N ALA A 167 5.29 2.81 35.83
CA ALA A 167 3.83 2.68 35.93
C ALA A 167 3.32 1.29 35.49
N TYR A 168 3.94 0.72 34.46
CA TYR A 168 3.67 -0.63 33.96
C TYR A 168 4.83 -1.15 33.12
N SER A 169 4.72 -2.41 32.69
CA SER A 169 5.73 -3.08 31.86
C SER A 169 5.15 -3.44 30.49
N ASN A 170 6.04 -3.77 29.55
CA ASN A 170 5.66 -4.21 28.21
C ASN A 170 4.64 -5.37 28.26
N GLY A 171 3.53 -5.21 27.55
CA GLY A 171 2.38 -6.12 27.57
C GLY A 171 1.19 -5.61 28.38
N THR A 172 1.35 -4.47 29.05
CA THR A 172 0.27 -3.75 29.74
C THR A 172 0.22 -2.31 29.26
N MET A 173 -0.98 -1.74 29.17
CA MET A 173 -1.22 -0.32 29.01
C MET A 173 -2.14 0.15 30.13
N ILE A 174 -1.75 1.21 30.84
CA ILE A 174 -2.60 1.92 31.79
C ILE A 174 -2.90 3.28 31.18
N ASP A 175 -4.18 3.51 30.90
CA ASP A 175 -4.70 4.75 30.33
C ASP A 175 -4.40 5.95 31.23
N ASP A 176 -4.00 7.05 30.61
CA ASP A 176 -3.87 8.38 31.21
C ASP A 176 -4.99 9.28 30.66
N PRO A 177 -6.13 9.40 31.38
CA PRO A 177 -7.28 10.12 30.89
C PRO A 177 -7.03 11.62 30.76
N TYR A 178 -7.46 12.20 29.64
CA TYR A 178 -7.36 13.63 29.41
C TYR A 178 -8.60 14.18 28.69
N THR A 179 -8.64 15.50 28.51
CA THR A 179 -9.63 16.17 27.66
C THR A 179 -8.92 16.76 26.46
N ASN A 180 -9.35 16.41 25.24
CA ASN A 180 -8.73 16.91 24.02
C ASN A 180 -9.10 18.38 23.75
N ASP A 181 -8.51 18.96 22.71
CA ASP A 181 -8.76 20.34 22.29
C ASP A 181 -10.23 20.63 21.88
N GLN A 182 -11.01 19.59 21.58
CA GLN A 182 -12.45 19.66 21.30
C GLN A 182 -13.33 19.56 22.57
N GLY A 183 -12.74 19.36 23.74
CA GLY A 183 -13.47 19.19 25.00
C GLY A 183 -14.03 17.78 25.21
N GLU A 184 -13.63 16.81 24.38
CA GLU A 184 -13.99 15.40 24.54
C GLU A 184 -13.14 14.75 25.63
N SER A 185 -13.77 14.00 26.53
CA SER A 185 -13.05 13.20 27.53
C SER A 185 -12.52 11.93 26.88
N ILE A 186 -11.20 11.84 26.75
CA ILE A 186 -10.50 10.62 26.37
C ILE A 186 -10.21 9.84 27.65
N ASN A 187 -11.08 8.89 27.96
CA ASN A 187 -10.97 8.03 29.14
C ASN A 187 -11.39 6.60 28.79
N LEU A 188 -10.48 5.64 28.90
CA LEU A 188 -10.78 4.26 28.55
C LEU A 188 -11.81 3.64 29.50
N SER A 189 -11.81 4.04 30.78
CA SER A 189 -12.74 3.51 31.78
C SER A 189 -14.21 3.85 31.47
N SER A 190 -14.48 4.81 30.57
CA SER A 190 -15.83 5.22 30.21
C SER A 190 -16.42 4.52 28.98
N GLN A 191 -15.69 3.62 28.32
CA GLN A 191 -16.19 2.91 27.12
C GLN A 191 -17.44 2.06 27.40
N GLY A 192 -17.60 1.56 28.64
CA GLY A 192 -18.81 0.85 29.07
C GLY A 192 -18.97 -0.56 28.51
N PHE A 193 -17.92 -1.13 27.89
CA PHE A 193 -17.86 -2.52 27.45
C PHE A 193 -16.45 -3.10 27.57
N ASP A 194 -16.35 -4.43 27.62
CA ASP A 194 -15.09 -5.14 27.74
C ASP A 194 -14.39 -5.29 26.39
N LEU A 195 -13.13 -4.87 26.30
CA LEU A 195 -12.33 -4.92 25.07
C LEU A 195 -11.84 -6.34 24.70
N ASP A 196 -11.91 -7.28 25.62
CA ASP A 196 -11.37 -8.65 25.55
C ASP A 196 -12.47 -9.73 25.47
N GLN A 197 -13.72 -9.34 25.17
CA GLN A 197 -14.80 -10.29 24.98
C GLN A 197 -14.42 -11.35 23.92
N THR A 198 -14.54 -12.63 24.28
CA THR A 198 -14.14 -13.75 23.42
C THR A 198 -14.76 -13.65 22.02
N ASN A 199 -13.92 -13.73 20.98
CA ASN A 199 -14.24 -13.55 19.56
C ASN A 199 -14.63 -12.12 19.13
N LYS A 200 -14.47 -11.14 20.01
CA LYS A 200 -14.67 -9.72 19.75
C LYS A 200 -13.54 -8.90 20.36
N GLU A 201 -12.34 -9.43 20.41
CA GLU A 201 -11.20 -8.72 20.98
C GLU A 201 -10.94 -7.45 20.17
N ALA A 202 -10.80 -6.32 20.87
CA ALA A 202 -10.36 -5.07 20.26
C ALA A 202 -8.91 -5.22 19.76
N ILE A 203 -8.56 -4.39 18.79
CA ILE A 203 -7.20 -4.28 18.25
C ILE A 203 -6.63 -2.96 18.73
N ALA A 204 -5.55 -3.00 19.48
CA ALA A 204 -4.81 -1.82 19.90
C ALA A 204 -3.69 -1.52 18.91
N ILE A 205 -3.61 -0.28 18.46
CA ILE A 205 -2.48 0.26 17.72
C ILE A 205 -1.66 1.06 18.72
N LEU A 206 -0.43 0.62 18.96
CA LEU A 206 0.37 0.95 20.14
C LEU A 206 1.69 1.59 19.73
N ASN A 207 1.80 2.92 19.82
CA ASN A 207 3.10 3.58 19.76
C ASN A 207 3.77 3.40 21.12
N THR A 208 4.50 2.29 21.28
CA THR A 208 5.20 1.92 22.51
C THR A 208 6.72 1.89 22.34
N GLY A 209 7.20 2.25 21.15
CA GLY A 209 8.60 2.16 20.74
C GLY A 209 9.22 3.51 20.40
N SER A 210 8.53 4.62 20.70
CA SER A 210 8.86 5.99 20.30
C SER A 210 8.76 6.20 18.77
N PHE A 211 9.73 5.68 18.01
CA PHE A 211 9.72 5.66 16.54
C PHE A 211 9.11 4.35 15.99
N ARG A 212 8.39 3.59 16.82
CA ARG A 212 7.76 2.32 16.44
C ARG A 212 6.38 2.14 17.03
N THR A 213 5.47 1.74 16.17
CA THR A 213 4.08 1.43 16.48
C THR A 213 3.77 0.01 16.05
N TRP A 214 2.99 -0.71 16.86
CA TRP A 214 2.57 -2.08 16.57
C TRP A 214 1.09 -2.26 16.77
N SER A 215 0.47 -3.13 15.99
CA SER A 215 -0.89 -3.59 16.28
C SER A 215 -0.88 -4.86 17.13
N ARG A 216 -1.76 -4.94 18.12
CA ARG A 216 -1.93 -6.12 18.99
C ARG A 216 -3.41 -6.33 19.29
N LYS A 217 -3.83 -7.58 19.48
CA LYS A 217 -5.14 -7.85 20.08
C LYS A 217 -5.09 -7.59 21.58
N VAL A 218 -6.16 -7.02 22.11
CA VAL A 218 -6.35 -6.90 23.56
C VAL A 218 -6.64 -8.29 24.14
N THR A 219 -5.90 -8.68 25.16
CA THR A 219 -5.97 -10.02 25.77
C THR A 219 -6.68 -10.04 27.12
N SER A 220 -6.69 -8.91 27.83
CA SER A 220 -7.59 -8.67 28.94
C SER A 220 -7.84 -7.19 29.16
N HIS A 221 -8.97 -6.83 29.77
CA HIS A 221 -9.34 -5.44 30.04
C HIS A 221 -10.06 -5.31 31.39
N SER A 222 -9.73 -4.25 32.14
CA SER A 222 -10.41 -3.89 33.39
C SER A 222 -10.18 -2.41 33.70
N GLY A 223 -11.27 -1.63 33.74
CA GLY A 223 -11.19 -0.18 34.01
C GLY A 223 -10.36 0.53 32.94
N GLY A 224 -9.34 1.29 33.35
CA GLY A 224 -8.41 1.97 32.45
C GLY A 224 -7.20 1.12 32.04
N THR A 225 -7.19 -0.18 32.34
CA THR A 225 -6.04 -1.05 32.05
C THR A 225 -6.42 -2.12 31.06
N PHE A 226 -5.56 -2.34 30.06
CA PHE A 226 -5.63 -3.50 29.19
C PHE A 226 -4.27 -4.17 28.99
N ASN A 227 -4.29 -5.45 28.66
CA ASN A 227 -3.10 -6.23 28.34
C ASN A 227 -3.07 -6.63 26.86
N TYR A 228 -1.86 -6.88 26.37
CA TYR A 228 -1.58 -7.23 24.98
C TYR A 228 -0.30 -8.08 24.89
N ALA A 229 -0.08 -8.75 23.75
CA ALA A 229 1.17 -9.50 23.54
C ALA A 229 2.35 -8.53 23.38
N THR A 230 3.47 -8.79 24.07
CA THR A 230 4.63 -7.87 24.13
C THR A 230 5.10 -7.37 22.76
N THR A 231 5.55 -6.11 22.72
CA THR A 231 6.08 -5.48 21.51
C THR A 231 7.62 -5.47 21.50
N PRO A 232 8.27 -5.64 20.34
CA PRO A 232 9.73 -5.54 20.25
C PRO A 232 10.23 -4.12 20.52
N GLY A 233 11.31 -3.89 21.28
CA GLY A 233 11.90 -2.53 21.36
C GLY A 233 11.05 -1.47 22.07
N TRP A 234 10.19 -1.92 23.00
CA TRP A 234 9.40 -1.09 23.92
C TRP A 234 10.25 -0.07 24.69
N LYS A 235 9.69 1.12 24.95
CA LYS A 235 10.34 2.24 25.63
C LYS A 235 9.55 2.66 26.87
N THR A 236 10.17 3.42 27.76
CA THR A 236 9.53 3.97 28.96
C THR A 236 9.18 5.45 28.74
N LYS A 237 8.63 5.78 27.57
CA LYS A 237 8.25 7.16 27.21
C LYS A 237 7.26 7.17 26.04
N HIS A 238 6.41 8.19 26.01
CA HIS A 238 5.59 8.61 24.88
C HIS A 238 4.68 7.49 24.38
N HIS A 239 3.92 6.89 25.28
CA HIS A 239 2.95 5.86 24.92
C HIS A 239 1.63 6.46 24.46
N TYR A 240 1.35 6.26 23.18
CA TYR A 240 0.08 6.63 22.56
C TYR A 240 -0.58 5.38 21.98
N TYR A 241 -1.91 5.35 22.01
CA TYR A 241 -2.65 4.27 21.39
C TYR A 241 -4.03 4.68 20.87
N TYR A 242 -4.58 3.89 19.98
CA TYR A 242 -6.02 3.88 19.70
C TYR A 242 -6.49 2.44 19.51
N LEU A 243 -7.80 2.25 19.58
CA LEU A 243 -8.46 0.96 19.53
C LEU A 243 -9.35 0.88 18.29
N GLU A 244 -9.34 -0.27 17.63
CA GLU A 244 -10.18 -0.62 16.49
C GLU A 244 -10.82 -2.00 16.72
N GLY A 245 -11.59 -2.49 15.75
CA GLY A 245 -12.01 -3.88 15.70
C GLY A 245 -13.24 -4.22 16.54
N ARG A 246 -14.00 -3.21 16.97
CA ARG A 246 -15.28 -3.36 17.69
C ARG A 246 -16.39 -2.62 16.96
N LEU A 247 -17.58 -3.23 16.89
CA LEU A 247 -18.76 -2.54 16.39
C LEU A 247 -19.18 -1.41 17.34
N GLU A 248 -18.87 -1.56 18.62
CA GLU A 248 -19.18 -0.58 19.66
C GLU A 248 -18.41 0.75 19.48
N PHE A 249 -17.31 0.75 18.74
CA PHE A 249 -16.61 1.99 18.34
C PHE A 249 -17.25 2.67 17.12
N LEU A 250 -18.25 2.07 16.48
CA LEU A 250 -18.93 2.70 15.35
C LEU A 250 -19.97 3.70 15.88
N ASP A 251 -19.52 4.92 16.13
CA ASP A 251 -20.31 5.95 16.80
C ASP A 251 -20.23 7.34 16.14
N SER A 252 -19.46 7.47 15.06
CA SER A 252 -19.32 8.70 14.28
C SER A 252 -19.63 8.52 12.80
N ALA A 253 -20.11 9.58 12.16
CA ALA A 253 -20.32 9.59 10.71
C ALA A 253 -18.99 9.46 9.96
N GLY A 254 -18.96 8.62 8.92
CA GLY A 254 -17.76 8.28 8.14
C GLY A 254 -17.05 7.01 8.60
N GLU A 255 -17.54 6.36 9.65
CA GLU A 255 -16.96 5.14 10.18
C GLU A 255 -17.63 3.86 9.63
N TRP A 256 -16.85 2.76 9.61
CA TRP A 256 -17.33 1.45 9.23
C TRP A 256 -16.71 0.31 10.06
N PHE A 257 -17.42 -0.81 10.13
CA PHE A 257 -16.96 -2.02 10.79
C PHE A 257 -17.36 -3.24 9.96
N PHE A 258 -16.45 -4.20 9.79
CA PHE A 258 -16.77 -5.50 9.20
C PHE A 258 -16.62 -6.60 10.24
N ASP A 259 -17.73 -7.29 10.50
CA ASP A 259 -17.78 -8.47 11.36
C ASP A 259 -17.34 -9.70 10.56
N THR A 260 -16.15 -10.20 10.86
CA THR A 260 -15.60 -11.39 10.20
C THR A 260 -16.33 -12.67 10.56
N ALA A 261 -17.09 -12.72 11.67
CA ALA A 261 -17.77 -13.93 12.13
C ALA A 261 -19.01 -14.26 11.28
N ASP A 262 -19.75 -13.26 10.83
CA ASP A 262 -20.99 -13.43 10.05
C ASP A 262 -20.96 -12.77 8.66
N SER A 263 -19.83 -12.14 8.30
CA SER A 263 -19.61 -11.39 7.06
C SER A 263 -20.54 -10.18 6.90
N MET A 264 -20.86 -9.52 8.01
CA MET A 264 -21.70 -8.33 8.03
C MET A 264 -20.85 -7.05 8.00
N LEU A 265 -21.10 -6.21 7.01
CA LEU A 265 -20.58 -4.84 6.95
C LEU A 265 -21.56 -3.90 7.65
N TYR A 266 -21.04 -3.01 8.49
CA TYR A 266 -21.72 -1.90 9.14
C TYR A 266 -21.07 -0.59 8.69
N LEU A 267 -21.89 0.42 8.42
CA LEU A 267 -21.43 1.73 7.93
C LEU A 267 -22.36 2.82 8.48
N TRP A 268 -21.77 3.89 9.00
CA TRP A 268 -22.45 5.16 9.19
C TRP A 268 -21.97 6.12 8.09
N PRO A 269 -22.75 6.34 7.01
CA PRO A 269 -22.32 7.24 5.94
C PRO A 269 -22.19 8.69 6.40
N GLU A 270 -21.23 9.40 5.83
CA GLU A 270 -21.09 10.85 6.02
C GLU A 270 -22.40 11.60 5.72
N ASN A 271 -22.63 12.70 6.44
CA ASN A 271 -23.85 13.52 6.35
C ASN A 271 -25.17 12.73 6.58
N ASN A 272 -25.10 11.56 7.24
CA ASN A 272 -26.24 10.66 7.43
C ASN A 272 -26.91 10.24 6.10
N ALA A 273 -26.13 10.16 5.02
CA ALA A 273 -26.63 9.76 3.72
C ALA A 273 -27.22 8.34 3.73
N ASN A 274 -28.13 8.07 2.80
CA ASN A 274 -28.64 6.72 2.58
C ASN A 274 -27.64 5.93 1.71
N PRO A 275 -27.13 4.77 2.16
CA PRO A 275 -26.16 4.00 1.39
C PRO A 275 -26.71 3.43 0.07
N LYS A 276 -28.03 3.48 -0.14
CA LYS A 276 -28.65 3.13 -1.43
C LYS A 276 -28.27 4.08 -2.57
N ASP A 277 -27.90 5.30 -2.23
CA ASP A 277 -27.61 6.36 -3.20
C ASP A 277 -26.11 6.60 -3.36
N LEU A 278 -25.28 5.74 -2.74
CA LEU A 278 -23.82 5.87 -2.67
C LEU A 278 -23.12 4.81 -3.53
N ASP A 279 -22.00 5.19 -4.15
CA ASP A 279 -21.04 4.24 -4.73
C ASP A 279 -20.15 3.70 -3.61
N ILE A 280 -20.42 2.47 -3.17
CA ILE A 280 -19.70 1.82 -2.08
C ILE A 280 -18.88 0.66 -2.63
N ARG A 281 -17.59 0.64 -2.30
CA ARG A 281 -16.65 -0.37 -2.80
C ARG A 281 -15.75 -0.86 -1.68
N GLY A 282 -15.39 -2.14 -1.72
CA GLY A 282 -14.47 -2.74 -0.74
C GLY A 282 -13.22 -3.29 -1.40
N LYS A 283 -12.03 -3.01 -0.84
CA LYS A 283 -10.75 -3.58 -1.29
C LYS A 283 -10.70 -5.08 -1.02
N VAL A 284 -10.36 -5.85 -2.05
CA VAL A 284 -10.20 -7.32 -1.99
C VAL A 284 -8.91 -7.83 -2.63
N GLN A 285 -8.06 -6.94 -3.15
CA GLN A 285 -6.82 -7.29 -3.85
C GLN A 285 -5.68 -6.36 -3.41
N SER A 286 -4.50 -6.93 -3.13
CA SER A 286 -3.28 -6.16 -2.86
C SER A 286 -2.53 -5.81 -4.15
N TYR A 287 -2.34 -6.79 -5.06
CA TYR A 287 -1.51 -6.62 -6.26
C TYR A 287 -2.28 -6.86 -7.55
N ALA A 288 -2.30 -5.85 -8.42
CA ALA A 288 -2.81 -5.96 -9.78
C ALA A 288 -1.76 -6.58 -10.72
N PHE A 289 -0.47 -6.23 -10.54
CA PHE A 289 0.64 -6.91 -11.21
C PHE A 289 1.48 -7.68 -10.19
N ASN A 290 1.70 -8.95 -10.47
CA ASN A 290 2.62 -9.82 -9.75
C ASN A 290 3.67 -10.33 -10.72
N ILE A 291 4.88 -9.80 -10.61
CA ILE A 291 6.00 -9.99 -11.54
C ILE A 291 7.09 -10.76 -10.80
N THR A 292 7.43 -11.94 -11.29
CA THR A 292 8.41 -12.83 -10.64
C THR A 292 9.43 -13.33 -11.65
N ALA A 293 10.71 -13.32 -11.30
CA ALA A 293 11.79 -13.83 -12.16
C ALA A 293 11.67 -13.30 -13.60
N SER A 294 11.50 -11.99 -13.74
CA SER A 294 11.20 -11.34 -15.02
C SER A 294 11.84 -9.97 -15.07
N GLU A 295 12.53 -9.66 -16.17
CA GLU A 295 13.23 -8.39 -16.36
C GLU A 295 12.65 -7.55 -17.49
N TYR A 296 12.97 -6.25 -17.51
CA TYR A 296 12.53 -5.30 -18.55
C TYR A 296 11.01 -5.24 -18.74
N ILE A 297 10.27 -5.27 -17.63
CA ILE A 297 8.81 -5.10 -17.61
C ILE A 297 8.47 -3.64 -17.38
N HIS A 298 7.76 -3.02 -18.31
CA HIS A 298 7.42 -1.60 -18.26
C HIS A 298 5.92 -1.42 -18.04
N ILE A 299 5.54 -0.79 -16.94
CA ILE A 299 4.16 -0.42 -16.61
C ILE A 299 4.06 1.10 -16.72
N LYS A 300 3.23 1.60 -17.64
CA LYS A 300 3.25 3.03 -18.01
C LYS A 300 1.85 3.65 -18.09
N ASN A 301 1.71 4.84 -17.51
CA ASN A 301 0.54 5.70 -17.68
C ASN A 301 -0.79 5.02 -17.27
N LEU A 302 -0.77 4.24 -16.20
CA LEU A 302 -1.95 3.55 -15.64
C LEU A 302 -2.30 4.12 -14.27
N GLU A 303 -3.57 4.07 -13.91
CA GLU A 303 -4.05 4.36 -12.56
C GLU A 303 -4.24 3.07 -11.78
N PHE A 304 -3.93 3.07 -10.49
CA PHE A 304 -4.14 1.98 -9.57
C PHE A 304 -5.02 2.51 -8.44
N PHE A 305 -6.15 1.85 -8.19
CA PHE A 305 -7.06 2.19 -7.12
C PHE A 305 -7.20 1.00 -6.17
N ALA A 306 -6.84 1.21 -4.90
CA ALA A 306 -6.87 0.20 -3.86
C ALA A 306 -6.09 -1.08 -4.25
N THR A 307 -4.98 -0.96 -4.97
CA THR A 307 -4.10 -2.06 -5.39
C THR A 307 -2.74 -1.50 -5.81
N THR A 308 -1.74 -2.36 -5.94
CA THR A 308 -0.37 -1.97 -6.33
C THR A 308 0.32 -3.05 -7.17
N VAL A 309 1.65 -3.01 -7.25
CA VAL A 309 2.50 -3.93 -8.00
C VAL A 309 3.51 -4.62 -7.09
N TYR A 310 3.88 -5.83 -7.45
CA TYR A 310 4.86 -6.65 -6.76
C TYR A 310 5.89 -7.19 -7.75
N PHE A 311 7.16 -7.06 -7.40
CA PHE A 311 8.32 -7.59 -8.12
C PHE A 311 9.13 -8.49 -7.18
N TYR A 312 9.37 -9.74 -7.58
CA TYR A 312 10.28 -10.66 -6.91
C TYR A 312 11.34 -11.12 -7.90
N ASN A 313 12.61 -10.85 -7.61
CA ASN A 313 13.72 -11.14 -8.52
C ASN A 313 13.42 -10.57 -9.93
N GLY A 314 13.09 -9.28 -9.98
CA GLY A 314 12.74 -8.58 -11.20
C GLY A 314 13.63 -7.36 -11.37
N ASP A 315 14.37 -7.32 -12.48
CA ASP A 315 15.41 -6.32 -12.71
C ASP A 315 15.07 -5.45 -13.92
N ASN A 316 15.76 -4.32 -14.05
CA ASN A 316 15.71 -3.45 -15.24
C ASN A 316 14.28 -3.00 -15.62
N SER A 317 13.35 -2.96 -14.67
CA SER A 317 11.93 -2.68 -14.93
C SER A 317 11.58 -1.21 -14.67
N LEU A 318 10.47 -0.75 -15.26
CA LEU A 318 10.07 0.65 -15.24
C LEU A 318 8.60 0.81 -14.85
N ILE A 319 8.35 1.62 -13.81
CA ILE A 319 7.05 2.21 -13.53
C ILE A 319 7.12 3.68 -13.93
N TYR A 320 6.32 4.10 -14.92
CA TYR A 320 6.40 5.46 -15.46
C TYR A 320 5.04 6.12 -15.64
N GLY A 321 4.84 7.32 -15.08
CA GLY A 321 3.61 8.07 -15.31
C GLY A 321 2.38 7.46 -14.65
N CYS A 322 2.56 6.59 -13.65
CA CYS A 322 1.47 5.86 -13.00
C CYS A 322 0.93 6.63 -11.80
N ASN A 323 -0.35 6.42 -11.47
CA ASN A 323 -1.00 7.05 -10.34
C ASN A 323 -1.59 6.00 -9.38
N PHE A 324 -1.05 5.90 -8.18
CA PHE A 324 -1.45 4.94 -7.16
C PHE A 324 -2.25 5.64 -6.05
N MET A 325 -3.52 5.28 -5.94
CA MET A 325 -4.42 5.71 -4.87
C MET A 325 -4.72 4.50 -3.99
N TYR A 326 -4.48 4.61 -2.68
CA TYR A 326 -4.68 3.50 -1.74
C TYR A 326 -3.86 2.23 -2.04
N PRO A 327 -2.56 2.34 -2.41
CA PRO A 327 -1.77 1.17 -2.80
C PRO A 327 -1.46 0.20 -1.66
N SER A 328 -1.50 0.67 -0.41
CA SER A 328 -1.15 -0.10 0.79
C SER A 328 -2.18 0.14 1.90
N CYS A 329 -2.64 -0.95 2.51
CA CYS A 329 -3.58 -0.91 3.63
C CYS A 329 -3.44 -2.16 4.49
N SER A 330 -3.45 -2.00 5.81
CA SER A 330 -3.43 -3.14 6.74
C SER A 330 -4.70 -3.98 6.61
N LYS A 331 -4.63 -5.21 7.12
CA LYS A 331 -5.79 -6.11 7.23
C LYS A 331 -6.33 -6.17 8.67
N ARG A 332 -6.17 -5.09 9.45
CA ARG A 332 -6.63 -5.02 10.85
C ARG A 332 -8.13 -5.22 10.97
N MET A 333 -8.92 -4.69 10.04
CA MET A 333 -10.37 -4.96 10.02
C MET A 333 -10.69 -6.46 9.90
N LEU A 334 -9.79 -7.26 9.30
CA LEU A 334 -9.87 -8.72 9.21
C LEU A 334 -9.20 -9.46 10.38
N ARG A 335 -8.89 -8.74 11.46
CA ARG A 335 -8.22 -9.25 12.68
C ARG A 335 -6.76 -9.68 12.47
N VAL A 336 -6.13 -9.27 11.37
CA VAL A 336 -4.70 -9.47 11.13
C VAL A 336 -3.92 -8.34 11.80
N VAL A 337 -3.06 -8.70 12.75
CA VAL A 337 -2.21 -7.79 13.54
C VAL A 337 -0.75 -8.22 13.43
N ASP A 338 0.19 -7.38 13.88
CA ASP A 338 1.64 -7.66 13.87
C ASP A 338 2.16 -8.07 12.48
N THR A 339 1.57 -7.50 11.43
CA THR A 339 1.85 -7.87 10.04
C THR A 339 1.95 -6.61 9.21
N GLN A 340 3.08 -6.44 8.52
CA GLN A 340 3.28 -5.34 7.59
C GLN A 340 2.21 -5.37 6.49
N PRO A 341 1.53 -4.25 6.21
CA PRO A 341 0.64 -4.12 5.06
C PRO A 341 1.34 -4.43 3.74
N GLU A 342 0.64 -5.06 2.79
CA GLU A 342 1.18 -5.19 1.44
C GLU A 342 1.30 -3.83 0.76
N LEU A 343 2.43 -3.60 0.09
CA LEU A 343 2.81 -2.30 -0.49
C LEU A 343 3.55 -2.49 -1.82
N THR A 344 3.89 -1.40 -2.52
CA THR A 344 4.69 -1.47 -3.74
C THR A 344 6.08 -2.04 -3.45
N LEU A 345 6.33 -3.29 -3.82
CA LEU A 345 7.49 -4.03 -3.33
C LEU A 345 8.33 -4.60 -4.47
N PHE A 346 9.62 -4.27 -4.46
CA PHE A 346 10.67 -4.93 -5.26
C PHE A 346 11.55 -5.70 -4.29
N THR A 347 11.55 -7.04 -4.36
CA THR A 347 12.20 -7.91 -3.38
C THR A 347 13.13 -8.94 -4.02
N SER A 348 13.85 -9.71 -3.19
CA SER A 348 14.82 -10.73 -3.63
C SER A 348 15.93 -10.15 -4.50
N SER A 349 16.55 -9.05 -4.05
CA SER A 349 17.67 -8.37 -4.72
C SER A 349 17.34 -7.88 -6.14
N SER A 350 16.12 -7.38 -6.34
CA SER A 350 15.68 -6.71 -7.56
C SER A 350 16.47 -5.41 -7.80
N THR A 351 17.29 -5.34 -8.86
CA THR A 351 18.20 -4.20 -9.16
C THR A 351 17.80 -3.44 -10.42
N ASP A 352 18.36 -2.22 -10.57
CA ASP A 352 18.20 -1.40 -11.78
C ASP A 352 16.74 -1.06 -12.12
N ASN A 353 15.85 -1.09 -11.14
CA ASN A 353 14.45 -0.74 -11.34
C ASN A 353 14.21 0.75 -11.14
N ILE A 354 13.33 1.30 -11.97
CA ILE A 354 13.04 2.73 -11.99
C ILE A 354 11.56 2.98 -11.73
N ILE A 355 11.25 3.82 -10.75
CA ILE A 355 9.94 4.43 -10.58
C ILE A 355 10.09 5.91 -10.90
N ARG A 356 9.36 6.39 -11.91
CA ARG A 356 9.53 7.74 -12.43
C ARG A 356 8.23 8.43 -12.77
N LYS A 357 8.13 9.74 -12.50
CA LYS A 357 6.96 10.59 -12.84
C LYS A 357 5.64 9.98 -12.38
N SER A 358 5.66 9.30 -11.25
CA SER A 358 4.50 8.59 -10.71
C SER A 358 4.06 9.22 -9.40
N ALA A 359 2.82 8.94 -9.00
CA ALA A 359 2.28 9.46 -7.75
C ALA A 359 1.73 8.34 -6.88
N PHE A 360 1.88 8.45 -5.57
CA PHE A 360 1.35 7.52 -4.58
C PHE A 360 0.67 8.28 -3.45
N ARG A 361 -0.57 7.95 -3.12
CA ARG A 361 -1.35 8.68 -2.12
C ARG A 361 -2.21 7.77 -1.25
N ASN A 362 -2.45 8.23 -0.02
CA ASN A 362 -3.39 7.67 0.95
C ASN A 362 -3.06 6.21 1.31
N THR A 363 -2.14 5.98 2.23
CA THR A 363 -1.79 4.60 2.65
C THR A 363 -1.99 4.38 4.14
N ASP A 364 -2.22 3.12 4.51
CA ASP A 364 -2.02 2.57 5.84
C ASP A 364 -0.84 1.59 5.76
N GLY A 365 0.34 2.05 6.17
CA GLY A 365 1.64 1.42 5.97
C GLY A 365 2.57 2.14 4.99
N SER A 366 3.85 1.72 4.97
CA SER A 366 4.87 2.20 4.03
C SER A 366 4.41 2.11 2.56
N VAL A 367 4.88 3.02 1.72
CA VAL A 367 4.39 3.14 0.33
C VAL A 367 5.20 2.34 -0.69
N ILE A 368 6.53 2.33 -0.55
CA ILE A 368 7.46 1.65 -1.45
C ILE A 368 8.60 1.02 -0.63
N GLU A 369 8.89 -0.24 -0.94
CA GLU A 369 10.12 -0.90 -0.56
C GLU A 369 10.85 -1.46 -1.79
N MET A 370 12.14 -1.14 -1.92
CA MET A 370 13.01 -1.67 -2.98
C MET A 370 14.21 -2.36 -2.37
N TRP A 371 14.40 -3.63 -2.67
CA TRP A 371 15.51 -4.45 -2.20
C TRP A 371 16.40 -4.83 -3.37
N GLY A 372 17.64 -4.38 -3.36
CA GLY A 372 18.61 -4.55 -4.46
C GLY A 372 19.34 -3.22 -4.70
N GLY A 373 20.43 -3.23 -5.46
CA GLY A 373 21.18 -2.02 -5.78
C GLY A 373 20.66 -1.27 -7.00
N ASP A 374 21.22 -0.08 -7.23
CA ASP A 374 21.06 0.70 -8.47
C ASP A 374 19.59 1.06 -8.83
N ASN A 375 18.68 0.96 -7.87
CA ASN A 375 17.30 1.32 -8.07
C ASN A 375 17.11 2.85 -8.01
N MET A 376 16.13 3.38 -8.74
CA MET A 376 15.86 4.81 -8.79
C MET A 376 14.38 5.15 -8.55
N ILE A 377 14.14 6.12 -7.67
CA ILE A 377 12.85 6.81 -7.55
C ILE A 377 13.08 8.28 -7.91
N ASP A 378 12.53 8.71 -9.07
CA ASP A 378 12.75 10.04 -9.63
C ASP A 378 11.45 10.78 -9.97
N SER A 379 11.39 12.08 -9.68
CA SER A 379 10.30 12.95 -10.13
C SER A 379 8.91 12.46 -9.70
N CYS A 380 8.79 11.83 -8.54
CA CYS A 380 7.54 11.28 -8.02
C CYS A 380 6.89 12.17 -6.95
N TYR A 381 5.58 12.00 -6.76
CA TYR A 381 4.78 12.73 -5.78
C TYR A 381 4.16 11.79 -4.75
N PHE A 382 4.35 12.08 -3.47
CA PHE A 382 3.83 11.28 -2.36
C PHE A 382 3.09 12.17 -1.36
N ASN A 383 1.90 11.75 -0.94
CA ASN A 383 1.10 12.51 0.02
C ASN A 383 0.12 11.63 0.80
N ASN A 384 -0.14 11.97 2.06
CA ASN A 384 -0.98 11.20 2.99
C ASN A 384 -0.48 9.75 3.12
N ILE A 385 0.78 9.60 3.52
CA ILE A 385 1.41 8.28 3.63
C ILE A 385 1.40 7.84 5.09
N ASP A 386 0.76 6.70 5.30
CA ASP A 386 0.77 5.93 6.54
C ASP A 386 0.15 6.64 7.76
N TYR A 387 -1.18 6.60 7.85
CA TYR A 387 -1.93 7.17 8.98
C TYR A 387 -1.96 6.29 10.24
N SER A 388 -1.46 5.04 10.18
CA SER A 388 -1.44 4.15 11.35
C SER A 388 -0.06 4.01 11.96
N VAL A 389 0.99 4.16 11.13
CA VAL A 389 2.41 3.97 11.46
C VAL A 389 2.76 2.60 12.03
N ALA A 390 1.83 1.64 11.92
CA ALA A 390 1.88 0.36 12.60
C ALA A 390 2.50 -0.74 11.74
N ASP A 391 3.29 -1.60 12.40
CA ASP A 391 3.80 -2.87 11.85
C ASP A 391 4.69 -2.75 10.61
N ASN A 392 5.16 -1.54 10.27
CA ASN A 392 6.10 -1.36 9.16
C ASN A 392 7.45 -2.03 9.45
N SER A 393 8.20 -2.28 8.38
CA SER A 393 9.56 -2.81 8.52
C SER A 393 10.53 -1.77 9.08
N SER A 394 11.66 -2.24 9.64
CA SER A 394 12.79 -1.40 10.06
C SER A 394 12.43 -0.33 11.12
N ILE A 395 12.84 0.92 10.95
CA ILE A 395 12.53 2.05 11.86
C ILE A 395 11.25 2.78 11.44
N MET A 396 10.28 2.06 10.86
CA MET A 396 9.00 2.61 10.39
C MET A 396 9.18 3.72 9.36
N LEU A 397 9.65 3.36 8.16
CA LEU A 397 9.94 4.31 7.08
C LEU A 397 8.72 4.55 6.19
N THR A 398 8.61 5.77 5.64
CA THR A 398 7.68 6.03 4.53
C THR A 398 8.12 5.27 3.27
N ILE A 399 9.40 5.40 2.90
CA ILE A 399 10.05 4.73 1.75
C ILE A 399 11.35 4.08 2.20
N ARG A 400 11.55 2.82 1.78
CA ARG A 400 12.78 2.09 2.04
C ARG A 400 13.39 1.57 0.76
N MET A 401 14.55 2.08 0.40
CA MET A 401 15.45 1.44 -0.56
C MET A 401 16.61 0.82 0.24
N ASN A 402 16.84 -0.47 0.03
CA ASN A 402 17.92 -1.25 0.62
C ASN A 402 18.94 -1.61 -0.48
N GLY A 403 20.05 -2.26 -0.16
CA GLY A 403 21.13 -2.49 -1.14
C GLY A 403 22.07 -1.29 -1.25
N SER A 404 22.76 -1.15 -2.39
CA SER A 404 23.74 -0.08 -2.63
C SER A 404 23.41 0.79 -3.84
N ASP A 405 23.96 1.99 -3.90
CA ASP A 405 24.00 2.83 -5.11
C ASP A 405 22.61 3.25 -5.65
N ASN A 406 21.58 3.18 -4.80
CA ASN A 406 20.25 3.65 -5.13
C ASN A 406 20.18 5.17 -5.25
N THR A 407 19.27 5.67 -6.10
CA THR A 407 19.03 7.11 -6.28
C THR A 407 17.60 7.50 -5.91
N PHE A 408 17.46 8.52 -5.06
CA PHE A 408 16.20 9.15 -4.73
C PHE A 408 16.27 10.65 -5.07
N SER A 409 15.67 11.07 -6.18
CA SER A 409 15.86 12.45 -6.69
C SER A 409 14.61 13.13 -7.23
N HIS A 410 14.57 14.47 -7.14
CA HIS A 410 13.49 15.31 -7.69
C HIS A 410 12.07 14.95 -7.20
N ASN A 411 11.94 14.28 -6.06
CA ASN A 411 10.65 13.87 -5.53
C ASN A 411 10.03 14.96 -4.64
N THR A 412 8.71 14.95 -4.51
CA THR A 412 7.98 15.72 -3.50
C THR A 412 7.26 14.76 -2.55
N ILE A 413 7.52 14.87 -1.25
CA ILE A 413 6.87 14.08 -0.20
C ILE A 413 6.36 15.03 0.88
N HIS A 414 5.10 14.88 1.27
CA HIS A 414 4.53 15.58 2.42
C HIS A 414 3.33 14.87 3.04
N LYS A 415 2.95 15.25 4.26
CA LYS A 415 1.93 14.61 5.09
C LYS A 415 2.18 13.11 5.27
N THR A 416 3.22 12.78 6.05
CA THR A 416 3.57 11.38 6.37
C THR A 416 3.52 11.11 7.87
N GLY A 417 3.02 9.95 8.28
CA GLY A 417 2.90 9.61 9.71
C GLY A 417 4.23 9.20 10.32
N ALA A 418 4.98 8.35 9.61
CA ALA A 418 6.27 7.81 10.03
C ALA A 418 7.28 8.93 10.35
N SER A 419 8.00 8.79 11.47
CA SER A 419 9.00 9.79 11.90
C SER A 419 10.23 9.80 11.01
N ALA A 420 10.48 8.72 10.27
CA ALA A 420 11.51 8.65 9.24
C ALA A 420 10.91 8.55 7.83
N THR A 421 11.39 9.39 6.91
CA THR A 421 10.81 9.46 5.56
C THR A 421 11.49 8.50 4.59
N VAL A 422 12.76 8.74 4.21
CA VAL A 422 13.42 7.99 3.13
C VAL A 422 14.76 7.43 3.57
N LYS A 423 14.93 6.12 3.41
CA LYS A 423 16.24 5.44 3.51
C LYS A 423 16.65 4.94 2.13
N VAL A 424 17.91 5.18 1.72
CA VAL A 424 18.41 4.80 0.38
C VAL A 424 19.48 3.69 0.35
N GLY A 425 19.76 3.06 1.48
CA GLY A 425 20.78 2.00 1.56
C GLY A 425 22.21 2.54 1.59
N ASN A 426 23.19 1.72 1.20
CA ASN A 426 24.61 2.06 1.22
C ASN A 426 24.98 2.88 -0.02
N SER A 427 25.84 3.89 0.12
CA SER A 427 26.30 4.72 -1.02
C SER A 427 25.16 5.36 -1.86
N GLY A 428 23.95 5.46 -1.31
CA GLY A 428 22.81 6.00 -2.03
C GLY A 428 22.91 7.51 -2.25
N LEU A 429 22.33 7.99 -3.33
CA LEU A 429 22.26 9.40 -3.70
C LEU A 429 20.85 9.95 -3.38
N VAL A 430 20.80 11.01 -2.56
CA VAL A 430 19.57 11.76 -2.28
C VAL A 430 19.78 13.22 -2.70
N GLU A 431 19.11 13.66 -3.77
CA GLU A 431 19.34 14.99 -4.34
C GLU A 431 18.07 15.67 -4.87
N TYR A 432 17.99 16.99 -4.76
CA TYR A 432 16.92 17.82 -5.34
C TYR A 432 15.48 17.44 -4.94
N ASN A 433 15.28 16.83 -3.77
CA ASN A 433 13.95 16.48 -3.26
C ASN A 433 13.33 17.63 -2.45
N ASN A 434 12.00 17.73 -2.50
CA ASN A 434 11.20 18.59 -1.64
C ASN A 434 10.48 17.74 -0.58
N LEU A 435 11.06 17.68 0.63
CA LEU A 435 10.54 16.91 1.76
C LEU A 435 10.09 17.89 2.86
N TYR A 436 8.82 17.86 3.22
CA TYR A 436 8.25 18.73 4.26
C TYR A 436 7.04 18.07 4.91
N ASP A 437 6.60 18.53 6.09
CA ASP A 437 5.37 18.05 6.73
C ASP A 437 5.35 16.52 6.98
N THR A 438 6.39 16.01 7.64
CA THR A 438 6.60 14.58 7.89
C THR A 438 6.72 14.29 9.39
N GLY A 439 6.35 13.08 9.82
CA GLY A 439 6.53 12.61 11.19
C GLY A 439 5.40 12.95 12.14
N HIS A 440 4.17 12.97 11.63
CA HIS A 440 2.96 13.35 12.39
C HIS A 440 2.61 12.40 13.54
N LEU A 441 2.97 11.12 13.46
CA LEU A 441 2.42 10.08 14.36
C LEU A 441 3.48 9.31 15.16
N GLN A 442 4.75 9.66 15.00
CA GLN A 442 5.88 9.03 15.67
C GLN A 442 6.92 10.08 16.07
N SER A 443 7.70 9.77 17.11
CA SER A 443 8.78 10.63 17.60
C SER A 443 10.16 10.13 17.13
N ASP A 444 11.21 10.88 17.47
CA ASP A 444 12.63 10.47 17.29
C ASP A 444 12.99 10.10 15.85
N GLY A 445 12.78 11.05 14.94
CA GLY A 445 12.85 10.83 13.49
C GLY A 445 13.72 11.82 12.72
N SER A 446 13.89 11.54 11.43
CA SER A 446 14.56 12.42 10.47
C SER A 446 14.03 12.13 9.08
N MET A 447 13.96 13.15 8.21
CA MET A 447 13.49 12.92 6.84
C MET A 447 14.42 11.98 6.05
N ILE A 448 15.73 12.07 6.29
CA ILE A 448 16.75 11.25 5.63
C ILE A 448 17.72 10.68 6.68
N PRO A 449 17.42 9.52 7.29
CA PRO A 449 18.33 8.85 8.20
C PRO A 449 19.56 8.31 7.46
N ILE A 450 20.76 8.70 7.89
CA ILE A 450 22.04 8.21 7.39
C ILE A 450 22.67 7.31 8.44
N TYR A 451 22.99 6.07 8.07
CA TYR A 451 23.64 5.10 8.96
C TYR A 451 25.12 4.98 8.60
N ARG A 452 26.01 5.06 9.59
CA ARG A 452 27.39 4.62 9.42
C ARG A 452 27.42 3.10 9.61
N GLY A 453 27.90 2.41 8.58
CA GLY A 453 28.19 0.97 8.63
C GLY A 453 29.40 0.65 9.50
#